data_AF-H6L169-F1
#
_entry.id   AF-H6L169-F1
#
_cell.length_a   1.000
_cell.length_b   1.000
_cell.length_c   1.000
_cell.angle_alpha   90.00
_cell.angle_beta   90.00
_cell.angle_gamma   90.00
#
_symmetry.space_group_name_H-M   'P 1'
#
loop_
_entity.id
_entity.type
_entity.pdbx_description
1 polymer ?
#
loop_
_entity_poly.entity_id
_entity_poly.type
_entity_poly.pdbx_seq_one_letter_code
_entity_poly.pdbx_strand_id
1 'polypeptide(L)'
;MIDDDQQFASPFIKRARKYQVLITNKTNLQEGLHELQNNSKYQAVILDGKAPIHPQQAKGTEAENFVHEAIMRLREMELRQERPLPFCVHTAWKVQLEPSLRQRAALFDKKKTAVDEDEMQALFEFLHQEVGQLENSKIKQQYPEVFDFADRYLDQEDVSLLLSILADKSMAKREQMLERLAFVRRLEESILNVFCREALKVDPLLYGMDGQSRTKDLIELIKVRKLAPMHVSFLTYIIYATLSSIVQHKAPESSEYYNYPITPYTVKTFINGLLDIILWVKDSIENGLREGSIMHDFQPPR
;
A
#
# COMPACT_ATOMS: atom_id res chain seq x y z
N MET A 1 -14.32 -3.07 13.20
CA MET A 1 -15.21 -2.66 14.30
C MET A 1 -14.91 -3.53 15.49
N ILE A 2 -14.86 -2.95 16.69
CA ILE A 2 -14.70 -3.66 17.95
C ILE A 2 -15.93 -3.38 18.79
N ASP A 3 -16.85 -4.35 18.82
CA ASP A 3 -18.19 -4.26 19.40
C ASP A 3 -18.67 -5.67 19.77
N ASP A 4 -19.06 -5.87 21.04
CA ASP A 4 -19.50 -7.17 21.54
C ASP A 4 -20.97 -7.49 21.22
N ASP A 5 -21.75 -6.50 20.78
CA ASP A 5 -23.14 -6.69 20.38
C ASP A 5 -23.22 -7.19 18.93
N GLN A 6 -23.23 -8.52 18.78
CA GLN A 6 -23.40 -9.16 17.47
C GLN A 6 -24.75 -8.88 16.81
N GLN A 7 -25.82 -8.66 17.61
CA GLN A 7 -27.15 -8.39 17.09
C GLN A 7 -27.21 -7.01 16.44
N PHE A 8 -26.48 -6.05 17.02
CA PHE A 8 -26.27 -4.73 16.43
C PHE A 8 -25.29 -4.74 15.25
N ALA A 9 -24.19 -5.47 15.38
CA ALA A 9 -23.11 -5.45 14.38
C ALA A 9 -23.57 -5.91 13.00
N SER A 10 -24.35 -6.98 12.91
CA SER A 10 -24.78 -7.56 11.64
C SER A 10 -25.57 -6.60 10.74
N PRO A 11 -26.66 -5.93 11.21
CA PRO A 11 -27.36 -4.93 10.40
C PRO A 11 -26.50 -3.69 10.10
N PHE A 12 -25.65 -3.25 11.02
CA PHE A 12 -24.74 -2.12 10.79
C PHE A 12 -23.74 -2.41 9.65
N ILE A 13 -23.10 -3.58 9.67
CA ILE A 13 -22.18 -4.03 8.60
C ILE A 13 -22.89 -4.08 7.25
N LYS A 14 -24.14 -4.52 7.20
CA LYS A 14 -24.93 -4.54 5.96
C LYS A 14 -25.20 -3.13 5.44
N ARG A 15 -25.55 -2.18 6.32
CA ARG A 15 -25.79 -0.78 5.96
C ARG A 15 -24.51 -0.09 5.46
N ALA A 16 -23.37 -0.36 6.09
CA ALA A 16 -22.06 0.20 5.72
C ALA A 16 -21.70 -0.01 4.23
N ARG A 17 -22.14 -1.11 3.62
CA ARG A 17 -21.89 -1.40 2.20
C ARG A 17 -22.48 -0.35 1.25
N LYS A 18 -23.59 0.30 1.62
CA LYS A 18 -24.18 1.40 0.83
C LYS A 18 -23.23 2.60 0.72
N TYR A 19 -22.37 2.76 1.72
CA TYR A 19 -21.37 3.82 1.81
C TYR A 19 -19.98 3.35 1.34
N GLN A 20 -19.91 2.23 0.63
CA GLN A 20 -18.66 1.61 0.14
C GLN A 20 -17.67 1.26 1.27
N VAL A 21 -18.19 0.96 2.46
CA VAL A 21 -17.37 0.55 3.61
C VAL A 21 -17.53 -0.94 3.86
N LEU A 22 -16.41 -1.66 3.90
CA LEU A 22 -16.33 -3.06 4.30
C LEU A 22 -15.93 -3.16 5.78
N ILE A 23 -16.73 -3.85 6.59
CA ILE A 23 -16.52 -3.95 8.04
C ILE A 23 -16.39 -5.40 8.46
N THR A 24 -15.28 -5.69 9.14
CA THR A 24 -15.11 -6.89 9.98
C THR A 24 -15.40 -6.51 11.44
N ASN A 25 -16.12 -7.37 12.18
CA ASN A 25 -16.36 -7.19 13.61
C ASN A 25 -15.49 -8.12 14.47
N LYS A 26 -15.02 -7.62 15.62
CA LYS A 26 -14.41 -8.38 16.70
C LYS A 26 -15.10 -8.01 18.00
N THR A 27 -15.26 -8.97 18.91
CA THR A 27 -16.10 -8.80 20.10
C THR A 27 -15.34 -8.24 21.31
N ASN A 28 -14.03 -8.07 21.21
CA ASN A 28 -13.20 -7.53 22.28
C ASN A 28 -11.96 -6.82 21.75
N LEU A 29 -11.34 -6.00 22.61
CA LEU A 29 -10.17 -5.20 22.24
C LEU A 29 -8.99 -6.07 21.79
N GLN A 30 -8.69 -7.14 22.54
CA GLN A 30 -7.54 -7.98 22.27
C GLN A 30 -7.60 -8.64 20.89
N GLU A 31 -8.75 -9.21 20.52
CA GLU A 31 -8.96 -9.76 19.18
C GLU A 31 -8.92 -8.70 18.09
N GLY A 32 -9.50 -7.52 18.35
CA GLY A 32 -9.44 -6.38 17.45
C GLY A 32 -8.02 -5.94 17.15
N LEU A 33 -7.19 -5.79 18.19
CA LEU A 33 -5.79 -5.40 18.05
C LEU A 33 -4.97 -6.49 17.35
N HIS A 34 -5.17 -7.77 17.69
CA HIS A 34 -4.49 -8.87 17.04
C HIS A 34 -4.78 -8.93 15.53
N GLU A 35 -6.04 -8.72 15.15
CA GLU A 35 -6.45 -8.64 13.75
C GLU A 35 -5.79 -7.45 13.04
N LEU A 36 -5.79 -6.27 13.66
CA LEU A 36 -5.15 -5.08 13.09
C LEU A 36 -3.64 -5.27 12.91
N GLN A 37 -2.97 -5.90 13.87
CA GLN A 37 -1.54 -6.16 13.82
C GLN A 37 -1.14 -7.08 12.65
N ASN A 38 -1.97 -8.08 12.35
CA ASN A 38 -1.67 -9.11 11.35
C ASN A 38 -2.27 -8.80 9.97
N ASN A 39 -3.04 -7.72 9.83
CA ASN A 39 -3.74 -7.41 8.60
C ASN A 39 -3.67 -5.92 8.26
N SER A 40 -2.80 -5.59 7.31
CA SER A 40 -2.56 -4.24 6.80
C SER A 40 -3.72 -3.66 5.99
N LYS A 41 -4.71 -4.47 5.58
CA LYS A 41 -5.83 -4.04 4.73
C LYS A 41 -6.82 -3.12 5.45
N TYR A 42 -6.88 -3.14 6.78
CA TYR A 42 -7.76 -2.26 7.52
C TYR A 42 -7.27 -0.82 7.50
N GLN A 43 -8.15 0.11 7.13
CA GLN A 43 -7.79 1.53 6.98
C GLN A 43 -8.27 2.38 8.17
N ALA A 44 -9.25 1.90 8.93
CA ALA A 44 -9.81 2.61 10.07
C ALA A 44 -10.44 1.66 11.10
N VAL A 45 -10.72 2.19 12.29
CA VAL A 45 -11.33 1.45 13.42
C VAL A 45 -12.60 2.14 13.89
N ILE A 46 -13.66 1.35 14.12
CA ILE A 46 -14.87 1.80 14.82
C ILE A 46 -14.86 1.09 16.18
N LEU A 47 -14.84 1.87 17.26
CA LEU A 47 -14.84 1.39 18.64
C LEU A 47 -16.23 1.54 19.25
N ASP A 48 -16.72 0.51 19.95
CA ASP A 48 -17.85 0.72 20.86
C ASP A 48 -17.45 1.61 22.04
N GLY A 49 -18.43 2.26 22.68
CA GLY A 49 -18.22 2.96 23.94
C GLY A 49 -17.94 2.04 25.12
N LYS A 50 -18.39 0.77 25.05
CA LYS A 50 -18.15 -0.27 26.05
C LYS A 50 -18.03 -1.60 25.34
N ALA A 51 -16.92 -2.30 25.52
CA ALA A 51 -16.77 -3.68 25.10
C ALA A 51 -15.75 -4.37 26.04
N PRO A 52 -15.71 -5.70 26.06
CA PRO A 52 -14.69 -6.45 26.78
C PRO A 52 -13.28 -6.10 26.28
N ILE A 53 -12.31 -6.02 27.20
CA ILE A 53 -10.89 -5.91 26.84
C ILE A 53 -10.37 -7.29 26.43
N HIS A 54 -10.75 -8.32 27.18
CA HIS A 54 -10.34 -9.71 26.96
C HIS A 54 -11.54 -10.61 26.58
N PRO A 55 -11.32 -11.70 25.81
CA PRO A 55 -12.39 -12.60 25.37
C PRO A 55 -13.19 -13.26 26.51
N GLN A 56 -12.57 -13.43 27.69
CA GLN A 56 -13.12 -14.18 28.83
C GLN A 56 -13.64 -13.25 29.94
N GLN A 57 -13.68 -11.94 29.72
CA GLN A 57 -14.15 -10.98 30.71
C GLN A 57 -15.67 -11.14 30.90
N ALA A 58 -16.12 -11.18 32.15
CA ALA A 58 -17.54 -11.38 32.45
C ALA A 58 -18.37 -10.18 31.96
N LYS A 59 -19.50 -10.45 31.28
CA LYS A 59 -20.46 -9.41 30.88
C LYS A 59 -20.93 -8.62 32.10
N GLY A 60 -20.95 -7.29 32.01
CA GLY A 60 -21.24 -6.37 33.11
C GLY A 60 -20.01 -5.94 33.93
N THR A 61 -18.83 -6.47 33.61
CA THR A 61 -17.53 -5.96 34.13
C THR A 61 -16.77 -5.16 33.07
N GLU A 62 -17.42 -4.78 31.96
CA GLU A 62 -16.80 -3.97 30.92
C GLU A 62 -16.27 -2.70 31.57
N ALA A 63 -14.96 -2.53 31.50
CA ALA A 63 -14.32 -1.46 32.22
C ALA A 63 -14.76 -0.12 31.59
N GLU A 64 -15.13 0.85 32.43
CA GLU A 64 -15.45 2.23 31.99
C GLU A 64 -14.30 2.86 31.19
N ASN A 65 -13.10 2.27 31.27
CA ASN A 65 -11.90 2.68 30.56
C ASN A 65 -11.69 2.01 29.19
N PHE A 66 -12.60 1.15 28.68
CA PHE A 66 -12.40 0.42 27.42
C PHE A 66 -11.92 1.34 26.29
N VAL A 67 -12.63 2.44 26.05
CA VAL A 67 -12.30 3.38 24.98
C VAL A 67 -10.94 4.04 25.23
N HIS A 68 -10.64 4.38 26.48
CA HIS A 68 -9.36 4.98 26.83
C HIS A 68 -8.19 4.02 26.59
N GLU A 69 -8.34 2.75 27.00
CA GLU A 69 -7.36 1.69 26.73
C GLU A 69 -7.22 1.44 25.22
N ALA A 70 -8.34 1.35 24.50
CA ALA A 70 -8.35 1.15 23.06
C ALA A 70 -7.61 2.27 22.32
N ILE A 71 -7.87 3.54 22.67
CA ILE A 71 -7.17 4.68 22.10
C ILE A 71 -5.66 4.58 22.38
N MET A 72 -5.26 4.31 23.62
CA MET A 72 -3.84 4.18 23.98
C MET A 72 -3.15 3.08 23.17
N ARG A 73 -3.77 1.91 23.05
CA ARG A 73 -3.22 0.75 22.31
C ARG A 73 -3.17 1.01 20.81
N LEU A 74 -4.17 1.67 20.25
CA LEU A 74 -4.16 2.08 18.84
C LEU A 74 -3.00 3.04 18.59
N ARG A 75 -2.82 4.08 19.42
CA ARG A 75 -1.69 5.03 19.28
C ARG A 75 -0.32 4.35 19.43
N GLU A 76 -0.18 3.42 20.37
CA GLU A 76 1.04 2.63 20.54
C GLU A 76 1.34 1.79 19.30
N MET A 77 0.32 1.19 18.69
CA MET A 77 0.46 0.42 17.46
C MET A 77 0.80 1.31 16.26
N GLU A 78 0.16 2.48 16.12
CA GLU A 78 0.46 3.45 15.06
C GLU A 78 1.95 3.84 15.09
N LEU A 79 2.49 4.09 16.29
CA LEU A 79 3.90 4.43 16.49
C LEU A 79 4.84 3.26 16.16
N ARG A 80 4.48 2.03 16.58
CA ARG A 80 5.33 0.85 16.35
C ARG A 80 5.35 0.38 14.90
N GLN A 81 4.23 0.51 14.20
CA GLN A 81 4.07 0.01 12.84
C GLN A 81 4.15 1.12 11.77
N GLU A 82 4.37 2.38 12.18
CA GLU A 82 4.32 3.56 11.31
C GLU A 82 3.05 3.59 10.43
N ARG A 83 1.94 3.13 11.01
CA ARG A 83 0.67 2.92 10.32
C ARG A 83 -0.42 3.71 11.03
N PRO A 84 -0.75 4.92 10.55
CA PRO A 84 -1.90 5.66 11.05
C PRO A 84 -3.20 4.84 10.86
N LEU A 85 -4.02 4.81 11.90
CA LEU A 85 -5.30 4.12 11.93
C LEU A 85 -6.36 5.07 12.50
N PRO A 86 -6.93 5.92 11.63
CA PRO A 86 -8.08 6.73 11.99
C PRO A 86 -9.16 5.91 12.69
N PHE A 87 -9.81 6.51 13.67
CA PHE A 87 -10.85 5.83 14.40
C PHE A 87 -11.96 6.78 14.86
N CYS A 88 -13.14 6.20 15.09
CA CYS A 88 -14.24 6.87 15.76
C CYS A 88 -14.83 5.97 16.85
N VAL A 89 -15.56 6.59 17.77
CA VAL A 89 -16.31 5.91 18.81
C VAL A 89 -17.79 5.95 18.46
N HIS A 90 -18.40 4.77 18.33
CA HIS A 90 -19.81 4.60 18.06
C HIS A 90 -20.48 4.03 19.31
N THR A 91 -21.27 4.82 20.01
CA THR A 91 -21.70 4.50 21.38
C THR A 91 -23.15 4.90 21.65
N ALA A 92 -23.83 4.18 22.55
CA ALA A 92 -25.12 4.60 23.10
C ALA A 92 -24.98 5.59 24.28
N TRP A 93 -23.75 5.87 24.72
CA TRP A 93 -23.38 6.66 25.90
C TRP A 93 -22.60 7.93 25.53
N LYS A 94 -22.95 8.56 24.39
CA LYS A 94 -22.22 9.71 23.84
C LYS A 94 -22.05 10.83 24.86
N VAL A 95 -23.12 11.21 25.55
CA VAL A 95 -23.12 12.32 26.53
C VAL A 95 -22.18 12.04 27.70
N GLN A 96 -22.07 10.78 28.15
CA GLN A 96 -21.20 10.40 29.25
C GLN A 96 -19.73 10.37 28.84
N LEU A 97 -19.43 9.95 27.59
CA LEU A 97 -18.06 9.81 27.09
C LEU A 97 -17.49 11.10 26.49
N GLU A 98 -18.36 12.02 26.02
CA GLU A 98 -17.93 13.26 25.38
C GLU A 98 -16.97 14.11 26.24
N PRO A 99 -17.19 14.31 27.55
CA PRO A 99 -16.27 15.08 28.39
C PRO A 99 -14.85 14.50 28.43
N SER A 100 -14.70 13.17 28.45
CA SER A 100 -13.40 12.51 28.56
C SER A 100 -12.69 12.27 27.23
N LEU A 101 -13.44 12.33 26.11
CA LEU A 101 -12.95 12.07 24.76
C LEU A 101 -12.94 13.30 23.84
N ARG A 102 -13.35 14.47 24.34
CA ARG A 102 -13.29 15.73 23.61
C ARG A 102 -11.89 15.93 23.02
N GLN A 103 -11.83 16.22 21.71
CA GLN A 103 -10.59 16.38 20.92
C GLN A 103 -9.68 15.13 20.85
N ARG A 104 -10.09 13.99 21.40
CA ARG A 104 -9.34 12.73 21.33
C ARG A 104 -9.95 11.72 20.35
N ALA A 105 -11.26 11.79 20.14
CA ALA A 105 -11.99 10.91 19.24
C ALA A 105 -13.26 11.61 18.72
N ALA A 106 -13.69 11.27 17.51
CA ALA A 106 -15.04 11.59 17.04
C ALA A 106 -16.06 10.63 17.68
N LEU A 107 -17.18 11.17 18.19
CA LEU A 107 -18.24 10.40 18.84
C LEU A 107 -19.54 10.41 18.02
N PHE A 108 -20.01 9.23 17.65
CA PHE A 108 -21.27 8.99 16.96
C PHE A 108 -22.24 8.24 17.86
N ASP A 109 -23.51 8.69 17.89
CA ASP A 109 -24.53 8.10 18.75
C ASP A 109 -25.23 6.93 18.06
N LYS A 110 -25.10 5.72 18.62
CA LYS A 110 -25.77 4.51 18.14
C LYS A 110 -27.28 4.70 17.98
N LYS A 111 -27.93 5.40 18.92
CA LYS A 111 -29.38 5.63 18.90
C LYS A 111 -29.79 6.49 17.72
N LYS A 112 -29.00 7.51 17.39
CA LYS A 112 -29.26 8.38 16.24
C LYS A 112 -28.99 7.66 14.92
N THR A 113 -27.82 7.07 14.76
CA THR A 113 -27.45 6.34 13.54
C THR A 113 -28.37 5.16 13.23
N ALA A 114 -29.10 4.63 14.22
CA ALA A 114 -30.10 3.58 14.03
C ALA A 114 -31.35 4.07 13.28
N VAL A 115 -31.70 5.36 13.38
CA VAL A 115 -32.95 5.93 12.84
C VAL A 115 -32.73 7.04 11.82
N ASP A 116 -31.56 7.67 11.84
CA ASP A 116 -31.19 8.81 11.01
C ASP A 116 -30.07 8.40 10.04
N GLU A 117 -30.38 8.41 8.74
CA GLU A 117 -29.40 8.08 7.70
C GLU A 117 -28.37 9.20 7.50
N ASP A 118 -28.69 10.45 7.80
CA ASP A 118 -27.71 11.55 7.68
C ASP A 118 -26.62 11.42 8.76
N GLU A 119 -27.00 11.04 9.98
CA GLU A 119 -26.04 10.73 11.06
C GLU A 119 -25.22 9.47 10.75
N MET A 120 -25.80 8.47 10.07
CA MET A 120 -25.08 7.29 9.59
C MET A 120 -24.08 7.67 8.48
N GLN A 121 -24.51 8.49 7.52
CA GLN A 121 -23.67 9.00 6.45
C GLN A 121 -22.50 9.81 7.02
N ALA A 122 -22.76 10.71 7.97
CA ALA A 122 -21.74 11.52 8.62
C ALA A 122 -20.63 10.68 9.29
N LEU A 123 -20.97 9.53 9.88
CA LEU A 123 -20.00 8.58 10.44
C LEU A 123 -19.05 8.05 9.37
N PHE A 124 -19.59 7.56 8.25
CA PHE A 124 -18.77 6.98 7.19
C PHE A 124 -18.03 8.04 6.39
N GLU A 125 -18.61 9.23 6.18
CA GLU A 125 -17.92 10.37 5.59
C GLU A 125 -16.74 10.82 6.44
N PHE A 126 -16.89 10.87 7.77
CA PHE A 126 -15.78 11.15 8.67
C PHE A 126 -14.63 10.15 8.47
N LEU A 127 -14.93 8.85 8.43
CA LEU A 127 -13.91 7.83 8.23
C LEU A 127 -13.25 7.94 6.84
N HIS A 128 -14.03 8.18 5.79
CA HIS A 128 -13.51 8.39 4.43
C HIS A 128 -12.60 9.61 4.36
N GLN A 129 -12.96 10.71 5.02
CA GLN A 129 -12.15 11.91 5.08
C GLN A 129 -10.83 11.64 5.82
N GLU A 130 -10.88 11.06 7.02
CA GLU A 130 -9.68 10.79 7.81
C GLU A 130 -8.74 9.80 7.10
N VAL A 131 -9.29 8.74 6.51
CA VAL A 131 -8.52 7.79 5.69
C VAL A 131 -7.94 8.51 4.47
N GLY A 132 -8.72 9.34 3.79
CA GLY A 132 -8.26 10.14 2.65
C GLY A 132 -7.17 11.16 2.99
N GLN A 133 -7.06 11.58 4.26
CA GLN A 133 -6.00 12.48 4.70
C GLN A 133 -4.66 11.77 4.94
N LEU A 134 -4.66 10.45 5.07
CA LEU A 134 -3.43 9.66 5.24
C LEU A 134 -2.55 9.79 4.01
N GLU A 135 -1.23 9.91 4.21
CA GLU A 135 -0.25 10.08 3.15
C GLU A 135 -0.35 8.96 2.09
N ASN A 136 -0.40 7.70 2.53
CA ASN A 136 -0.54 6.56 1.62
C ASN A 136 -1.82 6.64 0.78
N SER A 137 -2.93 7.09 1.38
CA SER A 137 -4.20 7.26 0.65
C SER A 137 -4.10 8.36 -0.39
N LYS A 138 -3.48 9.50 -0.06
CA LYS A 138 -3.24 10.61 -1.02
C LYS A 138 -2.37 10.15 -2.18
N ILE A 139 -1.31 9.40 -1.90
CA ILE A 139 -0.44 8.82 -2.93
C ILE A 139 -1.24 7.88 -3.83
N LYS A 140 -2.03 6.96 -3.27
CA LYS A 140 -2.88 6.06 -4.07
C LYS A 140 -3.89 6.80 -4.96
N GLN A 141 -4.49 7.87 -4.43
CA GLN A 141 -5.41 8.72 -5.19
C GLN A 141 -4.71 9.52 -6.30
N GLN A 142 -3.43 9.89 -6.10
CA GLN A 142 -2.65 10.60 -7.11
C GLN A 142 -2.21 9.70 -8.27
N TYR A 143 -2.03 8.39 -8.02
CA TYR A 143 -1.56 7.42 -9.00
C TYR A 143 -2.50 6.21 -9.13
N PRO A 144 -3.80 6.41 -9.46
CA PRO A 144 -4.82 5.37 -9.36
C PRO A 144 -4.53 4.17 -10.26
N GLU A 145 -4.06 4.40 -11.49
CA GLU A 145 -3.78 3.31 -12.44
C GLU A 145 -2.57 2.46 -12.01
N VAL A 146 -1.57 3.10 -11.40
CA VAL A 146 -0.37 2.44 -10.88
C VAL A 146 -0.74 1.55 -9.69
N PHE A 147 -1.58 2.05 -8.77
CA PHE A 147 -2.00 1.26 -7.62
C PHE A 147 -3.05 0.21 -7.93
N ASP A 148 -3.87 0.40 -8.98
CA ASP A 148 -4.71 -0.68 -9.53
C ASP A 148 -3.87 -1.85 -10.04
N PHE A 149 -2.73 -1.56 -10.70
CA PHE A 149 -1.75 -2.61 -11.04
C PHE A 149 -1.10 -3.21 -9.79
N ALA A 150 -0.58 -2.36 -8.90
CA ALA A 150 0.19 -2.81 -7.75
C ALA A 150 -0.64 -3.71 -6.82
N ASP A 151 -1.88 -3.32 -6.52
CA ASP A 151 -2.76 -4.08 -5.62
C ASP A 151 -3.20 -5.43 -6.23
N ARG A 152 -3.09 -5.62 -7.55
CA ARG A 152 -3.42 -6.89 -8.25
C ARG A 152 -2.23 -7.82 -8.42
N TYR A 153 -1.05 -7.28 -8.71
CA TYR A 153 0.07 -8.08 -9.22
C TYR A 153 1.34 -8.07 -8.36
N LEU A 154 1.50 -7.09 -7.46
CA LEU A 154 2.64 -6.99 -6.55
C LEU A 154 2.30 -7.57 -5.17
N ASP A 155 3.33 -7.98 -4.45
CA ASP A 155 3.17 -8.39 -3.05
C ASP A 155 3.15 -7.17 -2.10
N GLN A 156 2.89 -7.42 -0.82
CA GLN A 156 2.78 -6.35 0.17
C GLN A 156 4.10 -5.60 0.38
N GLU A 157 5.24 -6.26 0.20
CA GLU A 157 6.55 -5.64 0.38
C GLU A 157 6.82 -4.65 -0.76
N ASP A 158 6.56 -5.07 -2.00
CA ASP A 158 6.70 -4.23 -3.18
C ASP A 158 5.69 -3.06 -3.18
N VAL A 159 4.44 -3.27 -2.75
CA VAL A 159 3.47 -2.17 -2.58
C VAL A 159 3.95 -1.16 -1.54
N SER A 160 4.53 -1.62 -0.43
CA SER A 160 5.10 -0.75 0.61
C SER A 160 6.30 0.02 0.10
N LEU A 161 7.13 -0.62 -0.72
CA LEU A 161 8.29 -0.01 -1.38
C LEU A 161 7.85 1.09 -2.37
N LEU A 162 6.80 0.83 -3.16
CA LEU A 162 6.22 1.79 -4.09
C LEU A 162 5.68 3.02 -3.35
N LEU A 163 4.95 2.83 -2.25
CA LEU A 163 4.51 3.93 -1.38
C LEU A 163 5.70 4.73 -0.84
N SER A 164 6.76 4.05 -0.38
CA SER A 164 7.95 4.69 0.17
C SER A 164 8.71 5.56 -0.86
N ILE A 165 8.80 5.12 -2.12
CA ILE A 165 9.44 5.93 -3.18
C ILE A 165 8.57 7.11 -3.61
N LEU A 166 7.24 7.00 -3.56
CA LEU A 166 6.32 8.08 -3.92
C LEU A 166 6.06 9.07 -2.79
N ALA A 167 6.31 8.68 -1.53
CA ALA A 167 6.20 9.55 -0.36
C ALA A 167 7.13 10.77 -0.46
N ASP A 168 6.67 11.91 0.06
CA ASP A 168 7.42 13.15 0.05
C ASP A 168 8.43 13.16 1.21
N LYS A 169 9.56 12.45 1.02
CA LYS A 169 10.66 12.41 1.99
C LYS A 169 11.83 13.25 1.52
N SER A 170 12.55 13.80 2.49
CA SER A 170 13.78 14.56 2.26
C SER A 170 14.78 13.78 1.39
N MET A 171 15.36 14.49 0.43
CA MET A 171 16.47 14.05 -0.43
C MET A 171 17.68 14.97 -0.25
N ALA A 172 17.87 15.48 0.96
CA ALA A 172 18.93 16.45 1.26
C ALA A 172 20.33 15.81 1.28
N LYS A 173 20.41 14.50 1.55
CA LYS A 173 21.67 13.76 1.64
C LYS A 173 21.81 12.73 0.51
N ARG A 174 23.04 12.46 0.10
CA ARG A 174 23.35 11.49 -0.96
C ARG A 174 22.86 10.09 -0.62
N GLU A 175 23.02 9.66 0.62
CA GLU A 175 22.65 8.32 1.09
C GLU A 175 21.13 8.09 0.93
N GLN A 176 20.32 9.10 1.24
CA GLN A 176 18.86 9.06 1.08
C GLN A 176 18.46 8.92 -0.39
N MET A 177 19.19 9.59 -1.29
CA MET A 177 18.96 9.46 -2.73
C MET A 177 19.37 8.06 -3.23
N LEU A 178 20.51 7.55 -2.78
CA LEU A 178 21.00 6.22 -3.16
C LEU A 178 20.05 5.11 -2.70
N GLU A 179 19.55 5.20 -1.46
CA GLU A 179 18.55 4.28 -0.92
C GLU A 179 17.28 4.26 -1.78
N ARG A 180 16.73 5.44 -2.10
CA ARG A 180 15.55 5.55 -2.98
C ARG A 180 15.81 4.95 -4.36
N LEU A 181 16.99 5.16 -4.94
CA LEU A 181 17.35 4.57 -6.22
C LEU A 181 17.49 3.04 -6.14
N ALA A 182 17.99 2.51 -5.03
CA ALA A 182 18.03 1.07 -4.80
C ALA A 182 16.60 0.48 -4.76
N PHE A 183 15.65 1.18 -4.15
CA PHE A 183 14.23 0.78 -4.15
C PHE A 183 13.61 0.81 -5.54
N VAL A 184 13.91 1.82 -6.36
CA VAL A 184 13.48 1.87 -7.77
C VAL A 184 14.00 0.66 -8.54
N ARG A 185 15.29 0.32 -8.40
CA ARG A 185 15.91 -0.82 -9.08
C ARG A 185 15.28 -2.15 -8.63
N ARG A 186 15.01 -2.31 -7.34
CA ARG A 186 14.34 -3.50 -6.80
C ARG A 186 12.92 -3.64 -7.36
N LEU A 187 12.14 -2.55 -7.37
CA LEU A 187 10.78 -2.58 -7.94
C LEU A 187 10.79 -2.88 -9.43
N GLU A 188 11.74 -2.33 -10.20
CA GLU A 188 11.87 -2.64 -11.62
C GLU A 188 11.99 -4.14 -11.86
N GLU A 189 12.82 -4.83 -11.06
CA GLU A 189 12.95 -6.29 -11.16
C GLU A 189 11.63 -7.01 -10.88
N SER A 190 10.91 -6.63 -9.82
CA SER A 190 9.59 -7.19 -9.52
C SER A 190 8.57 -6.95 -10.63
N ILE A 191 8.53 -5.74 -11.20
CA ILE A 191 7.62 -5.37 -12.29
C ILE A 191 7.92 -6.18 -13.55
N LEU A 192 9.21 -6.40 -13.86
CA LEU A 192 9.61 -7.23 -15.01
C LEU A 192 9.30 -8.72 -14.80
N ASN A 193 9.39 -9.21 -13.56
CA ASN A 193 8.92 -10.56 -13.22
C ASN A 193 7.41 -10.70 -13.42
N VAL A 194 6.63 -9.67 -13.04
CA VAL A 194 5.19 -9.63 -13.32
C VAL A 194 4.93 -9.62 -14.82
N PHE A 195 5.62 -8.78 -15.60
CA PHE A 195 5.49 -8.76 -17.05
C PHE A 195 5.74 -10.15 -17.67
N CYS A 196 6.81 -10.82 -17.26
CA CYS A 196 7.13 -12.16 -17.72
C CYS A 196 6.02 -13.17 -17.40
N ARG A 197 5.56 -13.19 -16.15
CA ARG A 197 4.54 -14.14 -15.70
C ARG A 197 3.17 -13.85 -16.31
N GLU A 198 2.76 -12.59 -16.35
CA GLU A 198 1.39 -12.20 -16.67
C GLU A 198 1.19 -11.84 -18.13
N ALA A 199 2.14 -11.16 -18.79
CA ALA A 199 2.02 -10.81 -20.20
C ALA A 199 2.62 -11.88 -21.12
N LEU A 200 3.81 -12.40 -20.79
CA LEU A 200 4.47 -13.43 -21.60
C LEU A 200 3.98 -14.85 -21.29
N LYS A 201 3.36 -15.06 -20.12
CA LYS A 201 2.94 -16.38 -19.61
C LYS A 201 4.11 -17.36 -19.46
N VAL A 202 5.28 -16.85 -19.06
CA VAL A 202 6.52 -17.62 -18.85
C VAL A 202 7.00 -17.44 -17.40
N ASP A 203 7.56 -18.49 -16.81
CA ASP A 203 8.19 -18.41 -15.50
C ASP A 203 9.47 -17.53 -15.58
N PRO A 204 9.55 -16.42 -14.83
CA PRO A 204 10.74 -15.56 -14.83
C PRO A 204 12.02 -16.27 -14.38
N LEU A 205 11.94 -17.40 -13.67
CA LEU A 205 13.12 -18.19 -13.27
C LEU A 205 13.84 -18.87 -14.44
N LEU A 206 13.24 -18.90 -15.63
CA LEU A 206 13.88 -19.41 -16.85
C LEU A 206 14.88 -18.41 -17.47
N TYR A 207 15.03 -17.23 -16.88
CA TYR A 207 15.98 -16.21 -17.30
C TYR A 207 17.12 -16.09 -16.28
N GLY A 208 18.30 -15.61 -16.70
CA GLY A 208 19.49 -15.56 -15.85
C GLY A 208 20.21 -16.91 -15.71
N MET A 209 19.99 -17.81 -16.67
CA MET A 209 20.77 -19.05 -16.78
C MET A 209 22.24 -18.71 -17.09
N ASP A 210 23.15 -19.61 -16.74
CA ASP A 210 24.60 -19.46 -16.93
C ASP A 210 25.27 -18.28 -16.21
N GLY A 211 24.69 -17.81 -15.09
CA GLY A 211 25.27 -16.76 -14.25
C GLY A 211 25.03 -15.34 -14.76
N GLN A 212 24.16 -15.16 -15.76
CA GLN A 212 23.68 -13.84 -16.18
C GLN A 212 22.61 -13.30 -15.21
N SER A 213 22.44 -11.97 -15.18
CA SER A 213 21.36 -11.36 -14.41
C SER A 213 20.03 -11.59 -15.14
N ARG A 214 19.07 -12.22 -14.45
CA ARG A 214 17.70 -12.40 -14.92
C ARG A 214 17.07 -11.12 -15.49
N THR A 215 17.24 -10.00 -14.78
CA THR A 215 16.70 -8.72 -15.24
C THR A 215 17.32 -8.28 -16.55
N LYS A 216 18.63 -8.49 -16.72
CA LYS A 216 19.34 -8.13 -17.95
C LYS A 216 18.79 -8.91 -19.15
N ASP A 217 18.58 -10.21 -18.99
CA ASP A 217 18.03 -11.06 -20.06
C ASP A 217 16.61 -10.63 -20.45
N LEU A 218 15.77 -10.31 -19.47
CA LEU A 218 14.41 -9.79 -19.72
C LEU A 218 14.44 -8.45 -20.47
N ILE A 219 15.34 -7.54 -20.10
CA ILE A 219 15.51 -6.24 -20.79
C ILE A 219 15.99 -6.44 -22.23
N GLU A 220 16.93 -7.36 -22.45
CA GLU A 220 17.40 -7.71 -23.78
C GLU A 220 16.27 -8.29 -24.63
N LEU A 221 15.46 -9.18 -24.07
CA LEU A 221 14.26 -9.72 -24.74
C LEU A 221 13.32 -8.60 -25.16
N ILE A 222 12.96 -7.70 -24.24
CA ILE A 222 12.07 -6.55 -24.52
C ILE A 222 12.60 -5.72 -25.69
N LYS A 223 13.90 -5.45 -25.71
CA LYS A 223 14.57 -4.67 -26.77
C LYS A 223 14.60 -5.41 -28.10
N VAL A 224 15.10 -6.66 -28.13
CA VAL A 224 15.30 -7.44 -29.36
C VAL A 224 13.96 -7.74 -30.04
N ARG A 225 12.94 -8.08 -29.25
CA ARG A 225 11.59 -8.39 -29.75
C ARG A 225 10.70 -7.17 -29.88
N LYS A 226 11.18 -5.97 -29.52
CA LYS A 226 10.43 -4.71 -29.57
C LYS A 226 9.08 -4.79 -28.84
N LEU A 227 9.07 -5.44 -27.67
CA LEU A 227 7.85 -5.68 -26.88
C LEU A 227 7.30 -4.40 -26.24
N ALA A 228 8.17 -3.41 -26.05
CA ALA A 228 7.82 -2.12 -25.46
C ALA A 228 7.99 -0.99 -26.48
N PRO A 229 7.23 0.11 -26.33
CA PRO A 229 7.53 1.37 -27.02
C PRO A 229 8.99 1.79 -26.79
N MET A 230 9.58 2.50 -27.74
CA MET A 230 10.99 2.90 -27.70
C MET A 230 11.37 3.60 -26.38
N HIS A 231 10.54 4.53 -25.90
CA HIS A 231 10.82 5.27 -24.66
C HIS A 231 10.77 4.35 -23.43
N VAL A 232 9.79 3.43 -23.33
CA VAL A 232 9.72 2.46 -22.23
C VAL A 232 10.92 1.53 -22.27
N SER A 233 11.24 0.94 -23.44
CA SER A 233 12.41 0.08 -23.59
C SER A 233 13.72 0.78 -23.21
N PHE A 234 13.85 2.06 -23.58
CA PHE A 234 14.99 2.89 -23.18
C PHE A 234 15.02 3.14 -21.67
N LEU A 235 13.90 3.50 -21.05
CA LEU A 235 13.80 3.74 -19.61
C LEU A 235 14.13 2.49 -18.80
N THR A 236 13.61 1.32 -19.18
CA THR A 236 13.94 0.05 -18.52
C THR A 236 15.44 -0.25 -18.61
N TYR A 237 16.05 -0.07 -19.78
CA TYR A 237 17.48 -0.28 -19.90
C TYR A 237 18.30 0.70 -19.03
N ILE A 238 17.93 1.98 -19.04
CA ILE A 238 18.67 3.04 -18.34
C ILE A 238 18.52 2.94 -16.82
N ILE A 239 17.33 2.61 -16.30
CA ILE A 239 17.13 2.32 -14.87
C ILE A 239 18.04 1.15 -14.47
N TYR A 240 17.95 0.01 -15.15
CA TYR A 240 18.80 -1.14 -14.86
C TYR A 240 20.29 -0.81 -14.89
N ALA A 241 20.77 -0.24 -15.99
CA ALA A 241 22.20 -0.03 -16.22
C ALA A 241 22.80 1.02 -15.27
N THR A 242 22.11 2.15 -15.11
CA THR A 242 22.60 3.25 -14.28
C THR A 242 22.51 2.89 -12.80
N LEU A 243 21.38 2.34 -12.33
CA LEU A 243 21.20 2.07 -10.91
C LEU A 243 22.00 0.85 -10.44
N SER A 244 22.22 -0.15 -11.29
CA SER A 244 23.11 -1.27 -10.94
C SER A 244 24.56 -0.81 -10.72
N SER A 245 25.06 0.13 -11.54
CA SER A 245 26.40 0.70 -11.35
C SER A 245 26.50 1.62 -10.13
N ILE A 246 25.47 2.43 -9.89
CA ILE A 246 25.43 3.38 -8.77
C ILE A 246 25.30 2.67 -7.42
N VAL A 247 24.42 1.66 -7.33
CA VAL A 247 24.07 1.00 -6.06
C VAL A 247 25.09 -0.08 -5.67
N GLN A 248 25.73 -0.76 -6.63
CA GLN A 248 26.66 -1.86 -6.32
C GLN A 248 28.08 -1.41 -5.93
N HIS A 249 28.35 -0.11 -5.76
CA HIS A 249 29.68 0.46 -5.47
C HIS A 249 30.80 -0.05 -6.42
N LYS A 250 30.45 -0.54 -7.62
CA LYS A 250 31.41 -1.19 -8.53
C LYS A 250 32.27 -0.21 -9.31
N ALA A 251 31.86 1.04 -9.42
CA ALA A 251 32.69 2.04 -10.08
C ALA A 251 33.50 2.81 -9.01
N PRO A 252 34.83 2.90 -9.17
CA PRO A 252 35.69 3.59 -8.22
C PRO A 252 35.31 5.08 -8.16
N GLU A 253 35.44 5.69 -6.98
CA GLU A 253 35.15 7.12 -6.72
C GLU A 253 35.91 8.07 -7.67
N SER A 254 36.99 7.58 -8.29
CA SER A 254 37.83 8.28 -9.26
C SER A 254 37.42 8.12 -10.72
N SER A 255 36.34 7.39 -11.05
CA SER A 255 35.89 7.24 -12.44
C SER A 255 35.19 8.51 -12.92
N GLU A 256 35.49 8.95 -14.15
CA GLU A 256 34.89 10.14 -14.78
C GLU A 256 33.34 10.10 -14.83
N TYR A 257 32.73 8.92 -14.67
CA TYR A 257 31.29 8.72 -14.59
C TYR A 257 30.63 9.34 -13.35
N TYR A 258 31.40 9.65 -12.28
CA TYR A 258 30.89 10.28 -11.06
C TYR A 258 31.14 11.79 -10.99
N ASN A 259 31.64 12.41 -12.06
CA ASN A 259 31.92 13.85 -12.09
C ASN A 259 30.65 14.72 -11.95
N TYR A 260 29.46 14.16 -12.21
CA TYR A 260 28.19 14.83 -11.97
C TYR A 260 27.43 14.20 -10.80
N PRO A 261 27.00 14.99 -9.78
CA PRO A 261 26.35 14.44 -8.61
C PRO A 261 24.94 13.92 -8.91
N ILE A 262 24.53 12.88 -8.17
CA ILE A 262 23.12 12.47 -8.12
C ILE A 262 22.34 13.60 -7.45
N THR A 263 21.26 14.04 -8.09
CA THR A 263 20.40 15.11 -7.58
C THR A 263 19.00 14.58 -7.28
N PRO A 264 18.17 15.32 -6.52
CA PRO A 264 16.76 14.97 -6.35
C PRO A 264 16.00 14.83 -7.69
N TYR A 265 16.42 15.56 -8.72
CA TYR A 265 15.85 15.44 -10.06
C TYR A 265 16.20 14.11 -10.72
N THR A 266 17.44 13.62 -10.53
CA THR A 266 17.84 12.28 -10.98
C THR A 266 16.93 11.22 -10.39
N VAL A 267 16.65 11.30 -9.07
CA VAL A 267 15.75 10.37 -8.38
C VAL A 267 14.33 10.45 -8.95
N LYS A 268 13.78 11.66 -9.11
CA LYS A 268 12.45 11.87 -9.69
C LYS A 268 12.33 11.33 -11.12
N THR A 269 13.37 11.50 -11.94
CA THR A 269 13.39 10.95 -13.31
C THR A 269 13.25 9.44 -13.30
N PHE A 270 13.99 8.74 -12.44
CA PHE A 270 13.93 7.28 -12.36
C PHE A 270 12.63 6.77 -11.74
N ILE A 271 12.07 7.48 -10.76
CA ILE A 271 10.72 7.18 -10.23
C ILE A 271 9.68 7.30 -11.35
N ASN A 272 9.67 8.42 -12.09
CA ASN A 272 8.71 8.61 -13.18
C ASN A 272 8.89 7.56 -14.30
N GLY A 273 10.13 7.23 -14.64
CA GLY A 273 10.40 6.17 -15.60
C GLY A 273 9.89 4.80 -15.15
N LEU A 274 9.97 4.49 -13.85
CA LEU A 274 9.39 3.28 -13.28
C LEU A 274 7.85 3.29 -13.40
N LEU A 275 7.20 4.42 -13.17
CA LEU A 275 5.74 4.55 -13.31
C LEU A 275 5.30 4.28 -14.76
N ASP A 276 6.02 4.82 -15.76
CA ASP A 276 5.74 4.53 -17.17
C ASP A 276 5.89 3.03 -17.49
N ILE A 277 6.88 2.35 -16.90
CA ILE A 277 7.05 0.90 -17.05
C ILE A 277 5.86 0.16 -16.43
N ILE A 278 5.39 0.55 -15.24
CA ILE A 278 4.20 -0.05 -14.60
C ILE A 278 2.99 0.06 -15.52
N LEU A 279 2.71 1.25 -16.06
CA LEU A 279 1.57 1.47 -16.94
C LEU A 279 1.68 0.66 -18.23
N TRP A 280 2.87 0.56 -18.81
CA TRP A 280 3.09 -0.29 -19.99
C TRP A 280 2.90 -1.79 -19.69
N VAL A 281 3.36 -2.28 -18.54
CA VAL A 281 3.16 -3.69 -18.16
C VAL A 281 1.67 -3.95 -17.94
N LYS A 282 0.95 -3.04 -17.27
CA LYS A 282 -0.51 -3.13 -17.11
C LYS A 282 -1.21 -3.23 -18.47
N ASP A 283 -0.92 -2.30 -19.38
CA ASP A 283 -1.47 -2.29 -20.74
C ASP A 283 -1.17 -3.60 -21.48
N SER A 284 0.06 -4.12 -21.36
CA SER A 284 0.47 -5.38 -21.97
C SER A 284 -0.30 -6.60 -21.45
N ILE A 285 -0.73 -6.56 -20.19
CA ILE A 285 -1.53 -7.63 -19.58
C ILE A 285 -3.01 -7.51 -19.99
N GLU A 286 -3.55 -6.30 -19.99
CA GLU A 286 -4.97 -6.04 -20.22
C GLU A 286 -5.35 -6.05 -21.71
N ASN A 287 -4.49 -5.50 -22.56
CA ASN A 287 -4.73 -5.31 -23.99
C ASN A 287 -3.85 -6.21 -24.88
N GLY A 288 -2.97 -7.01 -24.27
CA GLY A 288 -2.02 -7.87 -24.96
C GLY A 288 -0.78 -7.14 -25.46
N LEU A 289 0.19 -7.90 -25.97
CA LEU A 289 1.39 -7.32 -26.57
C LEU A 289 1.07 -6.67 -27.91
N ARG A 290 1.81 -5.61 -28.27
CA ARG A 290 1.63 -4.90 -29.55
C ARG A 290 1.70 -5.85 -30.75
N GLU A 291 0.83 -5.64 -31.74
CA GLU A 291 0.84 -6.36 -33.02
C GLU A 291 2.24 -6.32 -33.67
N GLY A 292 2.76 -7.49 -34.06
CA GLY A 292 4.13 -7.68 -34.54
C GLY A 292 5.12 -8.18 -33.48
N SER A 293 4.71 -8.33 -32.22
CA SER A 293 5.46 -9.03 -31.18
C SER A 293 5.47 -10.54 -31.49
N ILE A 294 6.53 -11.04 -32.13
CA ILE A 294 6.66 -12.44 -32.54
C ILE A 294 6.83 -13.32 -31.29
N MET A 295 5.74 -13.91 -30.78
CA MET A 295 5.74 -14.88 -29.67
C MET A 295 5.63 -16.34 -30.12
N HIS A 296 5.27 -16.62 -31.38
CA HIS A 296 4.94 -17.99 -31.82
C HIS A 296 6.11 -18.99 -31.79
N ASP A 297 7.35 -18.52 -31.68
CA ASP A 297 8.56 -19.37 -31.75
C ASP A 297 9.43 -19.33 -30.47
N PHE A 298 8.96 -18.72 -29.38
CA PHE A 298 9.78 -18.61 -28.17
C PHE A 298 9.71 -19.88 -27.32
N GLN A 299 10.81 -20.64 -27.34
CA GLN A 299 11.18 -21.49 -26.21
C GLN A 299 12.18 -20.71 -25.36
N PRO A 300 11.99 -20.63 -24.03
CA PRO A 300 13.00 -20.07 -23.15
C PRO A 300 14.34 -20.79 -23.38
N PRO A 301 15.47 -20.08 -23.28
CA PRO A 301 16.78 -20.73 -23.38
C PRO A 301 16.84 -21.88 -22.38
N ARG A 302 17.28 -23.05 -22.86
CA ARG A 302 17.43 -24.26 -22.05
C ARG A 302 18.60 -24.17 -21.10
#